data_AF-A0A7S2C9W3-F1
#
_entry.id   AF-A0A7S2C9W3-F1
#
_cell.length_a   1.000
_cell.length_b   1.000
_cell.length_c   1.000
_cell.angle_alpha   90.00
_cell.angle_beta   90.00
_cell.angle_gamma   90.00
#
_symmetry.space_group_name_H-M   'P 1'
#
loop_
_entity.id
_entity.type
_entity.pdbx_description
1 polymer ?
#
loop_
_entity_poly.entity_id
_entity_poly.type
_entity_poly.pdbx_seq_one_letter_code
_entity_poly.pdbx_strand_id
1 'polypeptide(L)'
;MAKKKKKPKKDKTKGEAKEDEEEDTMDLDMLREVVPMLRQQMEKANLDRNYLQLERDTIQNFYDITKSEILQLDNLIAKKDRAMEEMEDNHRVEVRVYLQKVKHLEYEHKQNLDTICIEGDEFVEQEAILHEENKAEMKRLAQKLREERDSNQMENEETVEQLSEKHEKSMLIMRNQIFEKNENDLRDRCENRLSQLKTDLELRRKAHIHEITERKNLHINDLMKNHEKAYSQMKKYYNDTTNDNLRLIKELKDEVSEMKKKQTEFQKLIAKTEQENALLKEPLTIAVAEVSDLRSQLRDREKDKLTLRNAKARLQVMEAKLGELKQKDYENSMEHQVVEKERDDLYNNFETMIKDIQQKNNFNNILLEQRMQQASRDVEQIDAQIEQVVTAANLDPSMVKQMHVSIQTNLVGCNETISAKEYDLVRCRKAFNDTLRTYSEKMVNLGIPEEEVESLGFVEYAQEGAVQCPAGFVGTTPLQ
;
A
#
# COMPACT_ATOMS: atom_id res chain seq x y z
N MET A 1 95.17 52.26 -47.75
CA MET A 1 96.06 51.65 -48.76
C MET A 1 95.69 52.20 -50.15
N ALA A 2 96.70 52.45 -51.01
CA ALA A 2 96.68 52.68 -52.47
C ALA A 2 95.77 53.81 -53.04
N LYS A 3 96.24 54.99 -53.48
CA LYS A 3 97.09 55.40 -54.64
C LYS A 3 96.58 55.02 -56.06
N LYS A 4 96.25 56.05 -56.86
CA LYS A 4 96.59 56.31 -58.30
C LYS A 4 95.82 57.60 -58.71
N LYS A 5 96.34 58.76 -59.12
CA LYS A 5 97.50 59.27 -59.93
C LYS A 5 97.38 59.04 -61.45
N LYS A 6 97.08 60.12 -62.20
CA LYS A 6 97.73 60.67 -63.44
C LYS A 6 96.68 61.45 -64.28
N LYS A 7 96.81 62.76 -64.57
CA LYS A 7 97.81 63.58 -65.34
C LYS A 7 97.30 63.94 -66.76
N PRO A 8 97.83 65.02 -67.40
CA PRO A 8 97.08 66.02 -68.19
C PRO A 8 97.67 66.24 -69.62
N LYS A 9 97.44 67.43 -70.22
CA LYS A 9 97.95 68.05 -71.48
C LYS A 9 96.97 67.89 -72.67
N LYS A 10 96.82 68.84 -73.61
CA LYS A 10 97.79 69.71 -74.33
C LYS A 10 96.95 70.75 -75.12
N ASP A 11 97.11 72.06 -74.96
CA ASP A 11 97.98 72.96 -75.75
C ASP A 11 97.96 72.74 -77.28
N LYS A 12 97.45 73.73 -78.03
CA LYS A 12 97.99 74.12 -79.34
C LYS A 12 97.53 75.51 -79.81
N THR A 13 98.56 76.28 -80.05
CA THR A 13 98.71 77.64 -80.59
C THR A 13 98.44 77.73 -82.11
N LYS A 14 98.36 79.00 -82.56
CA LYS A 14 98.81 79.58 -83.84
C LYS A 14 97.81 79.70 -84.99
N GLY A 15 97.82 80.89 -85.59
CA GLY A 15 97.33 81.12 -86.94
C GLY A 15 97.14 82.61 -87.25
N GLU A 16 98.23 83.39 -87.18
CA GLU A 16 98.37 84.60 -88.02
C GLU A 16 98.19 84.18 -89.49
N ALA A 17 97.34 84.89 -90.22
CA ALA A 17 97.41 84.94 -91.67
C ALA A 17 97.42 86.41 -92.07
N LYS A 18 98.58 86.83 -92.58
CA LYS A 18 98.70 87.96 -93.50
C LYS A 18 97.96 87.58 -94.78
N GLU A 19 97.15 88.48 -95.31
CA GLU A 19 96.80 88.47 -96.73
C GLU A 19 97.32 89.75 -97.34
N ASP A 20 97.98 89.55 -98.46
CA ASP A 20 98.90 90.44 -99.12
C ASP A 20 98.14 91.53 -99.91
N GLU A 21 98.68 92.75 -99.86
CA GLU A 21 98.32 93.84 -100.76
C GLU A 21 98.87 93.51 -102.16
N GLU A 22 98.02 92.97 -103.03
CA GLU A 22 98.25 92.91 -104.49
C GLU A 22 97.16 93.71 -105.21
N GLU A 23 97.19 95.03 -105.09
CA GLU A 23 96.40 95.94 -105.94
C GLU A 23 97.27 97.09 -106.46
N ASP A 24 98.34 96.75 -107.16
CA ASP A 24 99.11 97.73 -107.94
C ASP A 24 99.45 97.11 -109.30
N THR A 25 98.42 96.94 -110.13
CA THR A 25 98.44 96.79 -111.63
C THR A 25 97.05 96.40 -112.18
N MET A 26 95.97 97.06 -111.77
CA MET A 26 94.61 96.81 -112.29
C MET A 26 94.05 98.04 -113.00
N ASP A 27 93.60 97.85 -114.24
CA ASP A 27 92.98 98.86 -115.10
C ASP A 27 91.60 99.31 -114.54
N LEU A 28 91.22 100.57 -114.75
CA LEU A 28 90.14 101.27 -114.03
C LEU A 28 88.75 100.59 -114.15
N ASP A 29 88.55 99.80 -115.19
CA ASP A 29 87.30 99.07 -115.44
C ASP A 29 87.16 97.77 -114.62
N MET A 30 88.25 97.13 -114.19
CA MET A 30 88.21 95.92 -113.36
C MET A 30 87.87 96.23 -111.89
N LEU A 31 88.37 97.34 -111.34
CA LEU A 31 88.06 97.77 -109.97
C LEU A 31 86.59 98.18 -109.77
N ARG A 32 85.86 98.53 -110.84
CA ARG A 32 84.42 98.85 -110.75
C ARG A 32 83.53 97.63 -110.48
N GLU A 33 83.96 96.43 -110.86
CA GLU A 33 83.19 95.19 -110.65
C GLU A 33 83.57 94.46 -109.34
N VAL A 34 84.82 94.55 -108.90
CA VAL A 34 85.30 93.82 -107.69
C VAL A 34 84.73 94.40 -106.39
N VAL A 35 84.59 95.73 -106.29
CA VAL A 35 84.07 96.40 -105.08
C VAL A 35 82.63 95.95 -104.70
N PRO A 36 81.64 95.91 -105.61
CA PRO A 36 80.31 95.41 -105.25
C PRO A 36 80.31 93.91 -104.93
N MET A 37 81.16 93.10 -105.56
CA MET A 37 81.29 91.67 -105.25
C MET A 37 81.81 91.46 -103.82
N LEU A 38 82.86 92.17 -103.40
CA LEU A 38 83.39 92.09 -102.04
C LEU A 38 82.38 92.61 -101.00
N ARG A 39 81.61 93.66 -101.32
CA ARG A 39 80.51 94.13 -100.44
C ARG A 39 79.42 93.08 -100.28
N GLN A 40 79.03 92.41 -101.37
CA GLN A 40 78.04 91.34 -101.34
C GLN A 40 78.56 90.12 -100.57
N GLN A 41 79.84 89.78 -100.69
CA GLN A 41 80.47 88.74 -99.88
C GLN A 41 80.51 89.11 -98.39
N MET A 42 80.79 90.38 -98.06
CA MET A 42 80.80 90.85 -96.68
C MET A 42 79.39 90.85 -96.06
N GLU A 43 78.37 91.22 -96.84
CA GLU A 43 76.97 91.18 -96.41
C GLU A 43 76.47 89.74 -96.21
N LYS A 44 76.83 88.83 -97.12
CA LYS A 44 76.56 87.39 -96.96
C LYS A 44 77.24 86.80 -95.73
N ALA A 45 78.52 87.12 -95.50
CA ALA A 45 79.25 86.67 -94.31
C ALA A 45 78.63 87.21 -93.01
N ASN A 46 78.11 88.44 -93.02
CA ASN A 46 77.39 89.01 -91.88
C ASN A 46 76.03 88.30 -91.62
N LEU A 47 75.29 87.98 -92.68
CA LEU A 47 74.06 87.19 -92.56
C LEU A 47 74.32 85.79 -92.04
N ASP A 48 75.35 85.11 -92.56
CA ASP A 48 75.75 83.77 -92.11
C ASP A 48 76.21 83.79 -90.65
N ARG A 49 76.95 84.82 -90.22
CA ARG A 49 77.32 85.01 -88.81
C ARG A 49 76.10 85.21 -87.92
N ASN A 50 75.13 86.02 -88.34
CA ASN A 50 73.92 86.28 -87.57
C ASN A 50 73.08 85.00 -87.45
N TYR A 51 72.92 84.27 -88.55
CA TYR A 51 72.25 82.96 -88.56
C TYR A 51 72.91 81.96 -87.62
N LEU A 52 74.25 81.83 -87.67
CA LEU A 52 74.99 80.94 -86.76
C LEU A 52 74.92 81.40 -85.29
N GLN A 53 74.82 82.70 -85.02
CA GLN A 53 74.60 83.21 -83.66
C GLN A 53 73.21 82.85 -83.13
N LEU A 54 72.16 83.01 -83.94
CA LEU A 54 70.81 82.58 -83.62
C LEU A 54 70.75 81.07 -83.35
N GLU A 55 71.32 80.25 -84.24
CA GLU A 55 71.38 78.79 -84.06
C GLU A 55 72.17 78.39 -82.80
N ARG A 56 73.28 79.07 -82.50
CA ARG A 56 74.02 78.82 -81.25
C ARG A 56 73.16 79.15 -80.03
N ASP A 57 72.46 80.28 -80.04
CA ASP A 57 71.66 80.74 -78.91
C ASP A 57 70.38 79.88 -78.73
N THR A 58 69.77 79.40 -79.82
CA THR A 58 68.67 78.42 -79.76
C THR A 58 69.13 77.07 -79.21
N ILE A 59 70.27 76.55 -79.69
CA ILE A 59 70.86 75.31 -79.15
C ILE A 59 71.25 75.47 -77.68
N GLN A 60 71.80 76.62 -77.30
CA GLN A 60 72.14 76.91 -75.90
C GLN A 60 70.88 76.95 -75.02
N ASN A 61 69.80 77.59 -75.48
CA ASN A 61 68.51 77.57 -74.77
C ASN A 61 67.94 76.15 -74.63
N PHE A 62 67.96 75.34 -75.68
CA PHE A 62 67.53 73.94 -75.58
C PHE A 62 68.39 73.14 -74.61
N TYR A 63 69.71 73.33 -74.64
CA TYR A 63 70.63 72.68 -73.70
C TYR A 63 70.33 73.08 -72.25
N ASP A 64 70.12 74.37 -71.98
CA ASP A 64 69.84 74.87 -70.64
C ASP A 64 68.45 74.41 -70.13
N ILE A 65 67.43 74.37 -71.00
CA ILE A 65 66.10 73.82 -70.70
C ILE A 65 66.22 72.32 -70.38
N THR A 66 66.81 71.51 -71.27
CA THR A 66 66.95 70.07 -71.04
C THR A 66 67.79 69.77 -69.80
N LYS A 67 68.84 70.56 -69.54
CA LYS A 67 69.62 70.43 -68.30
C LYS A 67 68.80 70.76 -67.05
N SER A 68 67.95 71.78 -67.11
CA SER A 68 67.01 72.12 -66.03
C SER A 68 65.98 70.99 -65.82
N GLU A 69 65.42 70.44 -66.89
CA GLU A 69 64.47 69.32 -66.85
C GLU A 69 65.10 68.05 -66.26
N ILE A 70 66.33 67.72 -66.66
CA ILE A 70 67.09 66.60 -66.07
C ILE A 70 67.27 66.81 -64.57
N LEU A 71 67.69 68.02 -64.15
CA LEU A 71 67.83 68.33 -62.72
C LEU A 71 66.48 68.23 -61.97
N GLN A 72 65.37 68.64 -62.59
CA GLN A 72 64.04 68.50 -61.98
C GLN A 72 63.62 67.03 -61.85
N LEU A 73 63.87 66.21 -62.87
CA LEU A 73 63.59 64.78 -62.85
C LEU A 73 64.46 64.05 -61.82
N ASP A 74 65.76 64.36 -61.75
CA ASP A 74 66.67 63.80 -60.74
C ASP A 74 66.19 64.13 -59.32
N ASN A 75 65.75 65.37 -59.07
CA ASN A 75 65.17 65.77 -57.79
C ASN A 75 63.84 65.04 -57.49
N LEU A 76 63.02 64.79 -58.52
CA LEU A 76 61.76 64.06 -58.35
C LEU A 76 62.01 62.58 -58.03
N ILE A 77 62.98 61.95 -58.70
CA ILE A 77 63.42 60.58 -58.42
C ILE A 77 63.92 60.51 -56.97
N ALA A 78 64.83 61.40 -56.56
CA ALA A 78 65.34 61.43 -55.19
C ALA A 78 64.22 61.62 -54.14
N LYS A 79 63.20 62.43 -54.44
CA LYS A 79 62.03 62.59 -53.57
C LYS A 79 61.20 61.31 -53.48
N LYS A 80 61.04 60.58 -54.60
CA LYS A 80 60.31 59.30 -54.63
C LYS A 80 61.08 58.20 -53.91
N ASP A 81 62.40 58.13 -54.07
CA ASP A 81 63.26 57.18 -53.34
C ASP A 81 63.16 57.40 -51.84
N ARG A 82 63.25 58.65 -51.39
CA ARG A 82 63.05 58.99 -49.97
C ARG A 82 61.67 58.61 -49.45
N ALA A 83 60.62 58.83 -50.25
CA ALA A 83 59.26 58.44 -49.85
C ALA A 83 59.09 56.91 -49.77
N MET A 84 59.78 56.14 -50.64
CA MET A 84 59.81 54.68 -50.55
C MET A 84 60.54 54.22 -49.29
N GLU A 85 61.69 54.81 -48.97
CA GLU A 85 62.43 54.52 -47.72
C GLU A 85 61.57 54.80 -46.47
N GLU A 86 60.90 55.96 -46.42
CA GLU A 86 60.01 56.32 -45.30
C GLU A 86 58.83 55.33 -45.17
N MET A 87 58.28 54.85 -46.29
CA MET A 87 57.21 53.84 -46.28
C MET A 87 57.70 52.47 -45.80
N GLU A 88 58.89 52.04 -46.21
CA GLU A 88 59.51 50.80 -45.73
C GLU A 88 59.81 50.85 -44.23
N ASP A 89 60.34 51.97 -43.74
CA ASP A 89 60.61 52.17 -42.32
C ASP A 89 59.32 52.17 -41.49
N ASN A 90 58.27 52.85 -41.97
CA ASN A 90 56.95 52.81 -41.34
C ASN A 90 56.39 51.38 -41.31
N HIS A 91 56.45 50.66 -42.43
CA HIS A 91 55.99 49.27 -42.49
C HIS A 91 56.76 48.36 -41.51
N ARG A 92 58.09 48.54 -41.38
CA ARG A 92 58.91 47.80 -40.40
C ARG A 92 58.52 48.11 -38.96
N VAL A 93 58.09 49.34 -38.67
CA VAL A 93 57.57 49.70 -37.35
C VAL A 93 56.21 49.06 -37.11
N GLU A 94 55.29 49.15 -38.07
CA GLU A 94 53.96 48.54 -37.99
C GLU A 94 54.04 47.03 -37.76
N VAL A 95 54.87 46.31 -38.52
CA VAL A 95 55.06 44.86 -38.35
C VAL A 95 55.55 44.53 -36.93
N ARG A 96 56.46 45.33 -36.37
CA ARG A 96 56.92 45.14 -34.98
C ARG A 96 55.82 45.40 -33.96
N VAL A 97 55.00 46.42 -34.17
CA VAL A 97 53.85 46.72 -33.29
C VAL A 97 52.82 45.59 -33.36
N TYR A 98 52.49 45.10 -34.56
CA TYR A 98 51.58 43.97 -34.73
C TYR A 98 52.13 42.69 -34.10
N LEU A 99 53.42 42.40 -34.27
CA LEU A 99 54.06 41.26 -33.63
C LEU A 99 53.98 41.36 -32.11
N GLN A 100 54.20 42.54 -31.55
CA GLN A 100 54.08 42.76 -30.10
C GLN A 100 52.63 42.62 -29.63
N LYS A 101 51.65 43.08 -30.43
CA LYS A 101 50.22 42.93 -30.13
C LYS A 101 49.80 41.46 -30.13
N VAL A 102 50.28 40.66 -31.08
CA VAL A 102 50.03 39.20 -31.11
C VAL A 102 50.63 38.53 -29.88
N LYS A 103 51.90 38.83 -29.53
CA LYS A 103 52.52 38.28 -28.32
C LYS A 103 51.77 38.63 -27.04
N HIS A 104 51.26 39.87 -26.96
CA HIS A 104 50.46 40.29 -25.82
C HIS A 104 49.13 39.53 -25.74
N LEU A 105 48.42 39.40 -26.87
CA LEU A 105 47.19 38.61 -26.95
C LEU A 105 47.41 37.14 -26.60
N GLU A 106 48.50 36.53 -27.08
CA GLU A 106 48.87 35.14 -26.73
C GLU A 106 49.14 35.01 -25.23
N TYR A 107 49.83 35.99 -24.63
CA TYR A 107 50.07 36.00 -23.19
C TYR A 107 48.78 36.16 -22.39
N GLU A 108 47.89 37.08 -22.78
CA GLU A 108 46.57 37.26 -22.16
C GLU A 108 45.71 36.00 -22.29
N HIS A 109 45.67 35.38 -23.47
CA HIS A 109 44.95 34.14 -23.69
C HIS A 109 45.48 33.02 -22.81
N LYS A 110 46.81 32.87 -22.72
CA LYS A 110 47.43 31.89 -21.84
C LYS A 110 47.08 32.15 -20.37
N GLN A 111 47.17 33.41 -19.93
CA GLN A 111 46.84 33.77 -18.56
C GLN A 111 45.35 33.52 -18.26
N ASN A 112 44.45 33.80 -19.19
CA ASN A 112 43.02 33.48 -19.04
C ASN A 112 42.77 31.98 -18.97
N LEU A 113 43.46 31.18 -19.79
CA LEU A 113 43.37 29.72 -19.72
C LEU A 113 43.88 29.20 -18.37
N ASP A 114 45.01 29.72 -17.88
CA ASP A 114 45.55 29.35 -16.57
C ASP A 114 44.57 29.71 -15.44
N THR A 115 43.94 30.88 -15.50
CA THR A 115 42.88 31.28 -14.54
C THR A 115 41.68 30.34 -14.60
N ILE A 116 41.17 30.01 -15.79
CA ILE A 116 40.03 29.09 -15.96
C ILE A 116 40.37 27.70 -15.43
N CYS A 117 41.60 27.22 -15.63
CA CYS A 117 42.04 25.94 -15.08
C CYS A 117 42.05 25.97 -13.55
N ILE A 118 42.57 27.03 -12.93
CA ILE A 118 42.59 27.18 -11.47
C ILE A 118 41.17 27.27 -10.92
N GLU A 119 40.30 28.10 -11.51
CA GLU A 119 38.89 28.21 -11.11
C GLU A 119 38.15 26.87 -11.26
N GLY A 120 38.45 26.12 -12.32
CA GLY A 120 37.91 24.78 -12.53
C GLY A 120 38.35 23.79 -11.46
N ASP A 121 39.63 23.77 -11.11
CA ASP A 121 40.18 22.91 -10.05
C ASP A 121 39.60 23.28 -8.67
N GLU A 122 39.50 24.57 -8.36
CA GLU A 122 38.88 25.06 -7.11
C GLU A 122 37.40 24.65 -7.01
N PHE A 123 36.65 24.73 -8.11
CA PHE A 123 35.24 24.29 -8.15
C PHE A 123 35.12 22.79 -7.89
N VAL A 124 35.99 21.97 -8.49
CA VAL A 124 36.01 20.52 -8.28
C VAL A 124 36.36 20.18 -6.82
N GLU A 125 37.31 20.89 -6.22
CA GLU A 125 37.67 20.69 -4.81
C GLU A 125 36.52 21.07 -3.87
N GLN A 126 35.85 22.21 -4.11
CA GLN A 126 34.69 22.62 -3.33
C GLN A 126 33.54 21.61 -3.43
N GLU A 127 33.23 21.13 -4.64
CA GLU A 127 32.19 20.12 -4.85
C GLU A 127 32.54 18.80 -4.15
N ALA A 128 33.81 18.40 -4.15
CA ALA A 128 34.27 17.21 -3.45
C ALA A 128 34.11 17.33 -1.92
N ILE A 129 34.41 18.51 -1.35
CA ILE A 129 34.22 18.80 0.08
C ILE A 129 32.73 18.75 0.43
N LEU A 130 31.88 19.46 -0.32
CA LEU A 130 30.42 19.47 -0.12
C LEU A 130 29.82 18.07 -0.21
N HIS A 131 30.28 17.27 -1.18
CA HIS A 131 29.83 15.89 -1.32
C HIS A 131 30.21 15.02 -0.12
N GLU A 132 31.42 15.16 0.43
CA GLU A 132 31.84 14.39 1.61
C GLU A 132 31.11 14.85 2.88
N GLU A 133 30.83 16.15 3.03
CA GLU A 133 29.98 16.70 4.10
C GLU A 133 28.55 16.16 4.03
N ASN A 134 27.91 16.24 2.85
CA ASN A 134 26.58 15.69 2.62
C ASN A 134 26.53 14.18 2.93
N LYS A 135 27.54 13.43 2.51
CA LYS A 135 27.65 11.99 2.81
C LYS A 135 27.81 11.72 4.30
N ALA A 136 28.57 12.55 5.02
CA ALA A 136 28.70 12.44 6.47
C ALA A 136 27.38 12.76 7.19
N GLU A 137 26.66 13.79 6.73
CA GLU A 137 25.33 14.14 7.25
C GLU A 137 24.31 13.04 6.99
N MET A 138 24.26 12.49 5.78
CA MET A 138 23.38 11.37 5.44
C MET A 138 23.66 10.12 6.28
N LYS A 139 24.93 9.84 6.59
CA LYS A 139 25.30 8.76 7.53
C LYS A 139 24.79 9.04 8.95
N ARG A 140 24.92 10.28 9.44
CA ARG A 140 24.39 10.68 10.76
C ARG A 140 22.87 10.58 10.82
N LEU A 141 22.17 11.02 9.78
CA LEU A 141 20.71 10.90 9.66
C LEU A 141 20.29 9.43 9.64
N ALA A 142 20.97 8.59 8.85
CA ALA A 142 20.70 7.15 8.80
C ALA A 142 20.91 6.47 10.16
N GLN A 143 21.95 6.87 10.91
CA GLN A 143 22.17 6.36 12.26
C GLN A 143 21.07 6.81 13.24
N LYS A 144 20.69 8.09 13.23
CA LYS A 144 19.59 8.61 14.07
C LYS A 144 18.27 7.90 13.78
N LEU A 145 17.93 7.71 12.51
CA LEU A 145 16.72 6.99 12.10
C LEU A 145 16.75 5.52 12.54
N ARG A 146 17.93 4.88 12.52
CA ARG A 146 18.08 3.52 13.05
C ARG A 146 17.85 3.49 14.57
N GLU A 147 18.46 4.41 15.31
CA GLU A 147 18.29 4.52 16.77
C GLU A 147 16.82 4.80 17.15
N GLU A 148 16.14 5.69 16.43
CA GLU A 148 14.72 5.96 16.61
C GLU A 148 13.84 4.73 16.31
N ARG A 149 14.12 4.03 15.20
CA ARG A 149 13.41 2.81 14.84
C ARG A 149 13.63 1.69 15.87
N ASP A 150 14.84 1.55 16.40
CA ASP A 150 15.15 0.54 17.42
C ASP A 150 14.46 0.92 18.76
N SER A 151 14.44 2.21 19.13
CA SER A 151 13.70 2.71 20.30
C SER A 151 12.19 2.46 20.18
N ASN A 152 11.60 2.80 19.03
CA ASN A 152 10.17 2.58 18.77
C ASN A 152 9.83 1.09 18.76
N GLN A 153 10.74 0.23 18.30
CA GLN A 153 10.54 -1.22 18.34
C GLN A 153 10.51 -1.73 19.78
N MET A 154 11.42 -1.27 20.64
CA MET A 154 11.43 -1.63 22.06
C MET A 154 10.16 -1.16 22.78
N GLU A 155 9.73 0.08 22.54
CA GLU A 155 8.47 0.61 23.11
C GLU A 155 7.26 -0.23 22.65
N ASN A 156 7.19 -0.54 21.35
CA ASN A 156 6.11 -1.39 20.84
C ASN A 156 6.15 -2.79 21.45
N GLU A 157 7.33 -3.40 21.61
CA GLU A 157 7.48 -4.70 22.25
C GLU A 157 6.99 -4.68 23.71
N GLU A 158 7.34 -3.64 24.48
CA GLU A 158 6.84 -3.44 25.83
C GLU A 158 5.31 -3.29 25.87
N THR A 159 4.71 -2.54 24.92
CA THR A 159 3.25 -2.40 24.88
C THR A 159 2.55 -3.72 24.55
N VAL A 160 3.12 -4.54 23.67
CA VAL A 160 2.60 -5.87 23.33
C VAL A 160 2.72 -6.81 24.52
N GLU A 161 3.84 -6.80 25.23
CA GLU A 161 4.04 -7.59 26.45
C GLU A 161 3.02 -7.20 27.53
N GLN A 162 2.83 -5.90 27.77
CA GLN A 162 1.82 -5.40 28.71
C GLN A 162 0.39 -5.80 28.32
N LEU A 163 0.04 -5.77 27.03
CA LEU A 163 -1.26 -6.22 26.54
C LEU A 163 -1.43 -7.72 26.72
N SER A 164 -0.40 -8.51 26.42
CA SER A 164 -0.37 -9.96 26.61
C SER A 164 -0.57 -10.32 28.08
N GLU A 165 0.15 -9.68 29.00
CA GLU A 165 -0.03 -9.88 30.44
C GLU A 165 -1.45 -9.54 30.92
N LYS A 166 -2.02 -8.42 30.44
CA LYS A 166 -3.40 -8.04 30.79
C LYS A 166 -4.38 -9.10 30.28
N HIS A 167 -4.19 -9.57 29.06
CA HIS A 167 -5.02 -10.62 28.48
C HIS A 167 -4.91 -11.93 29.27
N GLU A 168 -3.70 -12.34 29.65
CA GLU A 168 -3.47 -13.54 30.45
C GLU A 168 -4.11 -13.42 31.84
N LYS A 169 -3.99 -12.26 32.50
CA LYS A 169 -4.68 -11.96 33.76
C LYS A 169 -6.20 -12.03 33.61
N SER A 170 -6.77 -11.45 32.55
CA SER A 170 -8.21 -11.54 32.25
C SER A 170 -8.67 -12.98 31.99
N MET A 171 -7.88 -13.76 31.26
CA MET A 171 -8.15 -15.18 31.00
C MET A 171 -8.10 -16.01 32.29
N LEU A 172 -7.13 -15.74 33.17
CA LEU A 172 -7.03 -16.39 34.47
C LEU A 172 -8.22 -16.05 35.38
N ILE A 173 -8.65 -14.78 35.39
CA ILE A 173 -9.84 -14.34 36.13
C ILE A 173 -11.10 -15.04 35.59
N MET A 174 -11.30 -15.09 34.27
CA MET A 174 -12.42 -15.79 33.64
C MET A 174 -12.42 -17.28 34.01
N ARG A 175 -11.26 -17.94 33.94
CA ARG A 175 -11.09 -19.34 34.28
C ARG A 175 -11.45 -19.62 35.74
N ASN A 176 -10.85 -18.90 36.68
CA ASN A 176 -10.98 -19.21 38.10
C ASN A 176 -12.29 -18.66 38.68
N GLN A 177 -12.71 -17.44 38.31
CA GLN A 177 -13.87 -16.82 38.95
C GLN A 177 -15.20 -17.22 38.32
N ILE A 178 -15.24 -17.42 37.00
CA ILE A 178 -16.48 -17.70 36.29
C ILE A 178 -16.61 -19.20 36.07
N PHE A 179 -15.65 -19.84 35.42
CA PHE A 179 -15.79 -21.25 35.06
C PHE A 179 -15.67 -22.18 36.27
N GLU A 180 -14.61 -22.06 37.06
CA GLU A 180 -14.39 -22.95 38.21
C GLU A 180 -15.48 -22.75 39.28
N LYS A 181 -15.90 -21.51 39.54
CA LYS A 181 -17.02 -21.23 40.45
C LYS A 181 -18.34 -21.81 39.93
N ASN A 182 -18.66 -21.63 38.63
CA ASN A 182 -19.88 -22.19 38.06
C ASN A 182 -19.87 -23.73 38.07
N GLU A 183 -18.72 -24.35 37.84
CA GLU A 183 -18.55 -25.80 37.92
C GLU A 183 -18.78 -26.30 39.35
N ASN A 184 -18.17 -25.65 40.34
CA ASN A 184 -18.38 -25.97 41.75
C ASN A 184 -19.84 -25.75 42.17
N ASP A 185 -20.46 -24.62 41.80
CA ASP A 185 -21.88 -24.36 42.09
C ASP A 185 -22.80 -25.41 41.44
N LEU A 186 -22.48 -25.88 40.23
CA LEU A 186 -23.22 -26.94 39.57
C LEU A 186 -23.03 -28.29 40.30
N ARG A 187 -21.79 -28.61 40.70
CA ARG A 187 -21.46 -29.80 41.48
C ARG A 187 -22.23 -29.81 42.80
N ASP A 188 -22.21 -28.73 43.55
CA ASP A 188 -22.91 -28.58 44.82
C ASP A 188 -24.42 -28.74 44.66
N ARG A 189 -25.02 -28.15 43.61
CA ARG A 189 -26.44 -28.36 43.30
C ARG A 189 -26.77 -29.82 43.01
N CYS A 190 -25.94 -30.49 42.22
CA CYS A 190 -26.11 -31.92 41.92
C CYS A 190 -25.96 -32.78 43.17
N GLU A 191 -24.94 -32.55 44.01
CA GLU A 191 -24.71 -33.27 45.26
C GLU A 191 -25.86 -33.08 46.25
N ASN A 192 -26.34 -31.84 46.41
CA ASN A 192 -27.49 -31.54 47.25
C ASN A 192 -28.76 -32.26 46.77
N ARG A 193 -29.03 -32.24 45.45
CA ARG A 193 -30.17 -32.96 44.85
C ARG A 193 -30.08 -34.46 45.10
N LEU A 194 -28.88 -35.02 44.98
CA LEU A 194 -28.60 -36.45 45.18
C LEU A 194 -28.74 -36.84 46.66
N SER A 195 -28.29 -35.99 47.57
CA SER A 195 -28.45 -36.15 49.02
C SER A 195 -29.93 -36.10 49.43
N GLN A 196 -30.69 -35.11 48.94
CA GLN A 196 -32.14 -35.01 49.18
C GLN A 196 -32.89 -36.25 48.67
N LEU A 197 -32.54 -36.74 47.48
CA LEU A 197 -33.15 -37.95 46.94
C LEU A 197 -32.85 -39.18 47.81
N LYS A 198 -31.62 -39.30 48.34
CA LYS A 198 -31.27 -40.37 49.28
C LYS A 198 -32.12 -40.28 50.55
N THR A 199 -32.25 -39.09 51.14
CA THR A 199 -33.06 -38.91 52.36
C THR A 199 -34.54 -39.23 52.12
N ASP A 200 -35.09 -38.82 50.98
CA ASP A 200 -36.48 -39.09 50.60
C ASP A 200 -36.74 -40.59 50.40
N LEU A 201 -35.83 -41.29 49.73
CA LEU A 201 -35.93 -42.74 49.54
C LEU A 201 -35.80 -43.50 50.86
N GLU A 202 -34.93 -43.05 51.77
CA GLU A 202 -34.83 -43.62 53.11
C GLU A 202 -36.09 -43.39 53.94
N LEU A 203 -36.67 -42.19 53.90
CA LEU A 203 -37.94 -41.87 54.54
C LEU A 203 -39.06 -42.76 54.00
N ARG A 204 -39.15 -42.90 52.67
CA ARG A 204 -40.14 -43.76 52.02
C ARG A 204 -39.97 -45.23 52.43
N ARG A 205 -38.73 -45.72 52.47
CA ARG A 205 -38.42 -47.07 52.98
C ARG A 205 -38.84 -47.23 54.43
N LYS A 206 -38.53 -46.28 55.32
CA LYS A 206 -38.93 -46.31 56.73
C LYS A 206 -40.47 -46.31 56.89
N ALA A 207 -41.17 -45.48 56.12
CA ALA A 207 -42.62 -45.42 56.10
C ALA A 207 -43.24 -46.76 55.66
N HIS A 208 -42.75 -47.37 54.59
CA HIS A 208 -43.20 -48.69 54.15
C HIS A 208 -42.93 -49.79 55.20
N ILE A 209 -41.77 -49.75 55.87
CA ILE A 209 -41.46 -50.68 56.97
C ILE A 209 -42.45 -50.50 58.12
N HIS A 210 -42.74 -49.26 58.52
CA HIS A 210 -43.73 -48.97 59.57
C HIS A 210 -45.12 -49.46 59.18
N GLU A 211 -45.57 -49.17 57.96
CA GLU A 211 -46.87 -49.61 57.47
C GLU A 211 -47.01 -51.15 57.46
N ILE A 212 -45.96 -51.86 57.01
CA ILE A 212 -45.94 -53.33 57.04
C ILE A 212 -45.94 -53.84 58.49
N THR A 213 -45.19 -53.20 59.38
CA THR A 213 -45.12 -53.57 60.80
C THR A 213 -46.48 -53.39 61.47
N GLU A 214 -47.16 -52.27 61.22
CA GLU A 214 -48.52 -52.01 61.70
C GLU A 214 -49.51 -53.06 61.20
N ARG A 215 -49.52 -53.38 59.90
CA ARG A 215 -50.38 -54.45 59.36
C ARG A 215 -50.08 -55.81 60.01
N LYS A 216 -48.80 -56.14 60.23
CA LYS A 216 -48.41 -57.39 60.91
C LYS A 216 -48.84 -57.39 62.38
N ASN A 217 -48.69 -56.28 63.09
CA ASN A 217 -49.13 -56.14 64.48
C ASN A 217 -50.65 -56.25 64.61
N LEU A 218 -51.40 -55.63 63.70
CA LEU A 218 -52.86 -55.80 63.61
C LEU A 218 -53.23 -57.27 63.39
N HIS A 219 -52.57 -57.93 62.43
CA HIS A 219 -52.81 -59.35 62.17
C HIS A 219 -52.48 -60.25 63.38
N ILE A 220 -51.36 -59.99 64.08
CA ILE A 220 -51.00 -60.69 65.32
C ILE A 220 -52.10 -60.47 66.37
N ASN A 221 -52.56 -59.24 66.57
CA ASN A 221 -53.61 -58.92 67.53
C ASN A 221 -54.94 -59.62 67.19
N ASP A 222 -55.32 -59.65 65.92
CA ASP A 222 -56.52 -60.36 65.47
C ASP A 222 -56.37 -61.87 65.67
N LEU A 223 -55.20 -62.42 65.37
CA LEU A 223 -54.90 -63.83 65.60
C LEU A 223 -54.95 -64.18 67.10
N MET A 224 -54.37 -63.34 67.97
CA MET A 224 -54.49 -63.50 69.42
C MET A 224 -55.94 -63.46 69.88
N LYS A 225 -56.74 -62.50 69.42
CA LYS A 225 -58.19 -62.43 69.74
C LYS A 225 -58.95 -63.67 69.26
N ASN A 226 -58.62 -64.18 68.08
CA ASN A 226 -59.23 -65.39 67.55
C ASN A 226 -58.83 -66.62 68.36
N HIS A 227 -57.55 -66.74 68.76
CA HIS A 227 -57.10 -67.79 69.67
C HIS A 227 -57.74 -67.69 71.06
N GLU A 228 -57.89 -66.49 71.63
CA GLU A 228 -58.59 -66.25 72.91
C GLU A 228 -60.06 -66.70 72.82
N LYS A 229 -60.74 -66.38 71.72
CA LYS A 229 -62.11 -66.82 71.44
C LYS A 229 -62.18 -68.33 71.27
N ALA A 230 -61.30 -68.92 70.47
CA ALA A 230 -61.26 -70.36 70.24
C ALA A 230 -60.93 -71.11 71.54
N TYR A 231 -60.01 -70.59 72.35
CA TYR A 231 -59.68 -71.14 73.67
C TYR A 231 -60.86 -71.01 74.64
N SER A 232 -61.56 -69.88 74.64
CA SER A 232 -62.77 -69.70 75.45
C SER A 232 -63.90 -70.64 75.00
N GLN A 233 -64.09 -70.82 73.70
CA GLN A 233 -65.05 -71.77 73.13
C GLN A 233 -64.65 -73.20 73.43
N MET A 234 -63.36 -73.54 73.38
CA MET A 234 -62.85 -74.87 73.70
C MET A 234 -62.97 -75.15 75.21
N LYS A 235 -62.69 -74.17 76.06
CA LYS A 235 -62.93 -74.23 77.50
C LYS A 235 -64.42 -74.39 77.80
N LYS A 236 -65.29 -73.67 77.08
CA LYS A 236 -66.74 -73.83 77.19
C LYS A 236 -67.17 -75.21 76.70
N TYR A 237 -66.68 -75.68 75.57
CA TYR A 237 -66.93 -77.01 75.04
C TYR A 237 -66.46 -78.10 75.99
N TYR A 238 -65.28 -77.99 76.61
CA TYR A 238 -64.81 -78.95 77.61
C TYR A 238 -65.56 -78.84 78.92
N ASN A 239 -65.99 -77.65 79.36
CA ASN A 239 -66.87 -77.51 80.52
C ASN A 239 -68.26 -78.11 80.25
N ASP A 240 -68.82 -77.84 79.07
CA ASP A 240 -70.10 -78.37 78.61
C ASP A 240 -69.98 -79.88 78.41
N THR A 241 -68.90 -80.39 77.81
CA THR A 241 -68.58 -81.81 77.72
C THR A 241 -68.30 -82.41 79.09
N THR A 242 -67.76 -81.67 80.06
CA THR A 242 -67.58 -82.16 81.44
C THR A 242 -68.91 -82.22 82.16
N ASN A 243 -69.80 -81.25 81.94
CA ASN A 243 -71.16 -81.24 82.47
C ASN A 243 -72.01 -82.32 81.81
N ASP A 244 -71.91 -82.48 80.49
CA ASP A 244 -72.53 -83.53 79.70
C ASP A 244 -71.91 -84.87 80.04
N ASN A 245 -70.62 -84.98 80.32
CA ASN A 245 -69.99 -86.20 80.81
C ASN A 245 -70.39 -86.48 82.26
N LEU A 246 -70.62 -85.50 83.11
CA LEU A 246 -71.16 -85.70 84.46
C LEU A 246 -72.62 -86.14 84.39
N ARG A 247 -73.38 -85.55 83.48
CA ARG A 247 -74.77 -85.91 83.17
C ARG A 247 -74.83 -87.30 82.54
N LEU A 248 -73.96 -87.59 81.59
CA LEU A 248 -73.76 -88.87 80.94
C LEU A 248 -73.16 -89.87 81.91
N ILE A 249 -72.34 -89.52 82.89
CA ILE A 249 -71.91 -90.44 83.96
C ILE A 249 -73.10 -90.77 84.87
N LYS A 250 -74.04 -89.84 85.04
CA LYS A 250 -75.31 -90.06 85.74
C LYS A 250 -76.23 -90.97 84.92
N GLU A 251 -76.44 -90.63 83.65
CA GLU A 251 -77.23 -91.40 82.68
C GLU A 251 -76.58 -92.77 82.41
N LEU A 252 -75.26 -92.89 82.30
CA LEU A 252 -74.49 -94.14 82.22
C LEU A 252 -74.38 -94.85 83.56
N LYS A 253 -74.64 -94.23 84.71
CA LYS A 253 -74.85 -95.00 85.94
C LYS A 253 -76.20 -95.71 85.86
N ASP A 254 -77.20 -94.99 85.36
CA ASP A 254 -78.54 -95.49 85.11
C ASP A 254 -78.55 -96.48 83.92
N GLU A 255 -77.68 -96.29 82.94
CA GLU A 255 -77.54 -97.09 81.73
C GLU A 255 -76.46 -98.15 81.86
N VAL A 256 -75.44 -98.13 82.75
CA VAL A 256 -74.57 -99.30 83.04
C VAL A 256 -75.38 -100.39 83.75
N SER A 257 -76.44 -100.00 84.46
CA SER A 257 -77.52 -100.88 84.87
C SER A 257 -78.25 -101.51 83.66
N GLU A 258 -78.35 -100.81 82.51
CA GLU A 258 -78.91 -101.32 81.24
C GLU A 258 -77.90 -101.94 80.25
N MET A 259 -76.64 -101.50 80.19
CA MET A 259 -75.59 -101.74 79.19
C MET A 259 -74.71 -102.94 79.56
N LYS A 260 -74.78 -103.42 80.81
CA LYS A 260 -74.49 -104.83 81.10
C LYS A 260 -75.28 -105.78 80.17
N LYS A 261 -76.38 -105.32 79.53
CA LYS A 261 -77.15 -106.09 78.55
C LYS A 261 -76.75 -105.86 77.08
N LYS A 262 -76.02 -104.79 76.72
CA LYS A 262 -75.74 -104.42 75.30
C LYS A 262 -74.26 -104.41 74.92
N GLN A 263 -73.34 -104.58 75.88
CA GLN A 263 -71.88 -104.64 75.65
C GLN A 263 -71.40 -105.81 74.79
N THR A 264 -72.25 -106.80 74.51
CA THR A 264 -71.92 -107.92 73.62
C THR A 264 -71.92 -107.56 72.13
N GLU A 265 -72.43 -106.39 71.71
CA GLU A 265 -72.69 -106.15 70.28
C GLU A 265 -71.69 -105.22 69.55
N PHE A 266 -71.05 -104.26 70.22
CA PHE A 266 -70.26 -103.23 69.50
C PHE A 266 -68.75 -103.48 69.38
N GLN A 267 -68.23 -104.62 69.85
CA GLN A 267 -66.83 -105.00 69.64
C GLN A 267 -66.45 -105.29 68.18
N LYS A 268 -67.41 -105.24 67.23
CA LYS A 268 -67.19 -105.62 65.82
C LYS A 268 -67.05 -104.46 64.82
N LEU A 269 -67.23 -103.19 65.21
CA LEU A 269 -67.25 -102.08 64.24
C LEU A 269 -65.92 -101.31 64.11
N ILE A 270 -64.96 -101.57 65.00
CA ILE A 270 -63.70 -100.78 65.08
C ILE A 270 -62.72 -101.10 63.94
N ALA A 271 -62.81 -102.27 63.31
CA ALA A 271 -61.85 -102.71 62.29
C ALA A 271 -62.06 -102.11 60.88
N LYS A 272 -63.15 -101.34 60.63
CA LYS A 272 -63.51 -100.89 59.28
C LYS A 272 -62.94 -99.51 58.91
N THR A 273 -62.65 -98.67 59.90
CA THR A 273 -62.30 -97.26 59.69
C THR A 273 -60.80 -97.04 59.39
N GLU A 274 -59.94 -98.04 59.64
CA GLU A 274 -58.50 -97.94 59.36
C GLU A 274 -58.13 -98.10 57.87
N GLN A 275 -59.04 -98.64 57.04
CA GLN A 275 -58.75 -98.94 55.63
C GLN A 275 -59.01 -97.76 54.69
N GLU A 276 -59.91 -96.82 55.03
CA GLU A 276 -60.25 -95.67 54.19
C GLU A 276 -59.19 -94.56 54.23
N ASN A 277 -58.38 -94.49 55.29
CA ASN A 277 -57.35 -93.45 55.46
C ASN A 277 -56.09 -93.69 54.59
N ALA A 278 -55.93 -94.90 54.02
CA ALA A 278 -54.81 -95.26 53.18
C ALA A 278 -54.98 -94.81 51.70
N LEU A 279 -56.21 -94.63 51.23
CA LEU A 279 -56.52 -94.37 49.81
C LEU A 279 -56.45 -92.89 49.40
N LEU A 280 -56.45 -91.96 50.36
CA LEU A 280 -56.52 -90.51 50.11
C LEU A 280 -55.16 -89.79 50.05
N LYS A 281 -54.04 -90.49 50.28
CA LYS A 281 -52.69 -89.91 50.27
C LYS A 281 -52.14 -89.64 48.86
N GLU A 282 -52.34 -90.58 47.93
CA GLU A 282 -51.82 -90.50 46.55
C GLU A 282 -52.42 -89.33 45.73
N PRO A 283 -53.75 -89.09 45.75
CA PRO A 283 -54.37 -88.01 44.96
C PRO A 283 -53.96 -86.62 45.45
N LEU A 284 -53.66 -86.48 46.74
CA LEU A 284 -53.25 -85.22 47.35
C LEU A 284 -51.83 -84.81 46.92
N THR A 285 -50.92 -85.77 46.73
CA THR A 285 -49.56 -85.49 46.27
C THR A 285 -49.52 -85.04 44.80
N ILE A 286 -50.36 -85.64 43.95
CA ILE A 286 -50.45 -85.29 42.52
C ILE A 286 -51.01 -83.87 42.34
N ALA A 287 -52.06 -83.50 43.07
CA ALA A 287 -52.66 -82.16 43.00
C ALA A 287 -51.70 -81.05 43.46
N VAL A 288 -50.83 -81.32 44.44
CA VAL A 288 -49.84 -80.33 44.92
C VAL A 288 -48.72 -80.11 43.88
N ALA A 289 -48.29 -81.17 43.19
CA ALA A 289 -47.30 -81.07 42.12
C ALA A 289 -47.83 -80.25 40.93
N GLU A 290 -49.09 -80.49 40.52
CA GLU A 290 -49.73 -79.77 39.41
C GLU A 290 -49.92 -78.26 39.72
N VAL A 291 -50.26 -77.92 40.97
CA VAL A 291 -50.34 -76.52 41.42
C VAL A 291 -48.97 -75.83 41.40
N SER A 292 -47.88 -76.57 41.68
CA SER A 292 -46.51 -76.04 41.62
C SER A 292 -46.10 -75.70 40.18
N ASP A 293 -46.37 -76.60 39.23
CA ASP A 293 -46.04 -76.40 37.82
C ASP A 293 -46.84 -75.27 37.19
N LEU A 294 -48.15 -75.20 37.46
CA LEU A 294 -49.00 -74.08 36.99
C LEU A 294 -48.54 -72.73 37.55
N ARG A 295 -48.05 -72.68 38.79
CA ARG A 295 -47.45 -71.47 39.37
C ARG A 295 -46.10 -71.10 38.74
N SER A 296 -45.34 -72.08 38.24
CA SER A 296 -44.10 -71.80 37.49
C SER A 296 -44.44 -71.18 36.13
N GLN A 297 -45.36 -71.78 35.38
CA GLN A 297 -45.80 -71.28 34.07
C GLN A 297 -46.43 -69.89 34.14
N LEU A 298 -47.16 -69.57 35.21
CA LEU A 298 -47.69 -68.22 35.44
C LEU A 298 -46.58 -67.18 35.63
N ARG A 299 -45.51 -67.51 36.37
CA ARG A 299 -44.35 -66.61 36.56
C ARG A 299 -43.61 -66.35 35.26
N ASP A 300 -43.43 -67.37 34.43
CA ASP A 300 -42.80 -67.22 33.12
C ASP A 300 -43.66 -66.35 32.18
N ARG A 301 -44.98 -66.54 32.17
CA ARG A 301 -45.90 -65.65 31.43
C ARG A 301 -45.86 -64.20 31.87
N GLU A 302 -45.69 -63.92 33.17
CA GLU A 302 -45.56 -62.56 33.69
C GLU A 302 -44.26 -61.90 33.22
N LYS A 303 -43.16 -62.66 33.21
CA LYS A 303 -41.87 -62.22 32.69
C LYS A 303 -41.93 -61.92 31.18
N ASP A 304 -42.61 -62.77 30.41
CA ASP A 304 -42.81 -62.57 28.98
C ASP A 304 -43.68 -61.35 28.66
N LYS A 305 -44.73 -61.10 29.46
CA LYS A 305 -45.54 -59.88 29.33
C LYS A 305 -44.71 -58.62 29.60
N LEU A 306 -43.83 -58.65 30.59
CA LEU A 306 -42.96 -57.51 30.92
C LEU A 306 -41.92 -57.25 29.81
N THR A 307 -41.27 -58.30 29.30
CA THR A 307 -40.29 -58.17 28.21
C THR A 307 -40.95 -57.69 26.91
N LEU A 308 -42.14 -58.18 26.58
CA LEU A 308 -42.92 -57.69 25.44
C LEU A 308 -43.27 -56.21 25.58
N ARG A 309 -43.70 -55.77 26.77
CA ARG A 309 -43.98 -54.35 27.04
C ARG A 309 -42.75 -53.47 26.84
N ASN A 310 -41.60 -53.91 27.36
CA ASN A 310 -40.33 -53.20 27.21
C ASN A 310 -39.83 -53.18 25.76
N ALA A 311 -40.04 -54.26 24.99
CA ALA A 311 -39.73 -54.30 23.57
C ALA A 311 -40.61 -53.34 22.77
N LYS A 312 -41.93 -53.29 23.04
CA LYS A 312 -42.85 -52.34 22.42
C LYS A 312 -42.50 -50.88 22.73
N ALA A 313 -42.16 -50.57 23.97
CA ALA A 313 -41.72 -49.23 24.34
C ALA A 313 -40.43 -48.82 23.60
N ARG A 314 -39.46 -49.73 23.46
CA ARG A 314 -38.24 -49.49 22.67
C ARG A 314 -38.55 -49.29 21.18
N LEU A 315 -39.44 -50.10 20.62
CA LEU A 315 -39.88 -49.96 19.22
C LEU A 315 -40.46 -48.57 18.97
N GLN A 316 -41.38 -48.10 19.82
CA GLN A 316 -42.02 -46.79 19.69
C GLN A 316 -41.01 -45.64 19.72
N VAL A 317 -40.00 -45.72 20.61
CA VAL A 317 -38.92 -44.72 20.66
C VAL A 317 -38.06 -44.76 19.39
N MET A 318 -37.78 -45.95 18.85
CA MET A 318 -37.00 -46.08 17.61
C MET A 318 -37.78 -45.61 16.39
N GLU A 319 -39.08 -45.85 16.32
CA GLU A 319 -39.96 -45.34 15.27
C GLU A 319 -40.05 -43.82 15.29
N ALA A 320 -40.16 -43.21 16.48
CA ALA A 320 -40.13 -41.76 16.62
C ALA A 320 -38.80 -41.16 16.12
N LYS A 321 -37.67 -41.75 16.54
CA LYS A 321 -36.33 -41.33 16.07
C LYS A 321 -36.16 -41.50 14.55
N LEU A 322 -36.67 -42.59 13.98
CA LEU A 322 -36.64 -42.82 12.53
C LEU A 322 -37.44 -41.73 11.80
N GLY A 323 -38.59 -41.34 12.33
CA GLY A 323 -39.39 -40.23 11.81
C GLY A 323 -38.63 -38.90 11.83
N GLU A 324 -38.06 -38.54 12.97
CA GLU A 324 -37.24 -37.32 13.11
C GLU A 324 -36.03 -37.31 12.16
N LEU A 325 -35.34 -38.44 12.03
CA LEU A 325 -34.18 -38.57 11.12
C LEU A 325 -34.60 -38.40 9.66
N LYS A 326 -35.72 -39.01 9.24
CA LYS A 326 -36.23 -38.85 7.87
C LYS A 326 -36.64 -37.42 7.56
N GLN A 327 -37.22 -36.72 8.53
CA GLN A 327 -37.58 -35.31 8.36
C GLN A 327 -36.32 -34.45 8.17
N LYS A 328 -35.31 -34.63 9.03
CA LYS A 328 -34.03 -33.92 8.91
C LYS A 328 -33.30 -34.22 7.61
N ASP A 329 -33.32 -35.46 7.17
CA ASP A 329 -32.71 -35.87 5.90
C ASP A 329 -33.39 -35.18 4.71
N TYR A 330 -34.73 -35.08 4.74
CA TYR A 330 -35.50 -34.34 3.74
C TYR A 330 -35.19 -32.83 3.76
N GLU A 331 -35.17 -32.22 4.94
CA GLU A 331 -34.84 -30.79 5.12
C GLU A 331 -33.42 -30.50 4.60
N ASN A 332 -32.42 -31.28 5.02
CA ASN A 332 -31.04 -31.16 4.54
C ASN A 332 -30.91 -31.36 3.04
N SER A 333 -31.64 -32.33 2.46
CA SER A 333 -31.62 -32.56 1.02
C SER A 333 -32.18 -31.36 0.24
N MET A 334 -33.20 -30.69 0.79
CA MET A 334 -33.80 -29.51 0.17
C MET A 334 -32.86 -28.30 0.25
N GLU A 335 -32.25 -28.07 1.42
CA GLU A 335 -31.22 -27.03 1.59
C GLU A 335 -30.02 -27.27 0.68
N HIS A 336 -29.55 -28.51 0.58
CA HIS A 336 -28.45 -28.88 -0.31
C HIS A 336 -28.77 -28.54 -1.77
N GLN A 337 -29.99 -28.84 -2.23
CA GLN A 337 -30.40 -28.53 -3.59
C GLN A 337 -30.43 -27.02 -3.88
N VAL A 338 -30.80 -26.20 -2.90
CA VAL A 338 -30.76 -24.73 -3.03
C VAL A 338 -29.31 -24.25 -3.16
N VAL A 339 -28.44 -24.71 -2.26
CA VAL A 339 -27.02 -24.32 -2.28
C VAL A 339 -26.31 -24.79 -3.56
N GLU A 340 -26.64 -25.97 -4.07
CA GLU A 340 -26.11 -26.44 -5.36
C GLU A 340 -26.54 -25.53 -6.52
N LYS A 341 -27.80 -25.09 -6.55
CA LYS A 341 -28.27 -24.14 -7.55
C LYS A 341 -27.55 -22.80 -7.45
N GLU A 342 -27.39 -22.26 -6.24
CA GLU A 342 -26.66 -21.01 -6.02
C GLU A 342 -25.20 -21.13 -6.48
N ARG A 343 -24.54 -22.25 -6.17
CA ARG A 343 -23.18 -22.54 -6.66
C ARG A 343 -23.14 -22.55 -8.19
N ASP A 344 -24.06 -23.25 -8.82
CA ASP A 344 -24.08 -23.39 -10.28
C ASP A 344 -24.39 -22.06 -10.96
N ASP A 345 -25.33 -21.27 -10.41
CA ASP A 345 -25.65 -19.93 -10.88
C ASP A 345 -24.45 -18.98 -10.74
N LEU A 346 -23.76 -19.01 -9.61
CA LEU A 346 -22.53 -18.22 -9.42
C LEU A 346 -21.44 -18.63 -10.41
N TYR A 347 -21.23 -19.94 -10.59
CA TYR A 347 -20.20 -20.45 -11.50
C TYR A 347 -20.50 -20.08 -12.96
N ASN A 348 -21.74 -20.27 -13.40
CA ASN A 348 -22.17 -19.98 -14.75
C ASN A 348 -22.15 -18.48 -15.06
N ASN A 349 -22.45 -17.63 -14.07
CA ASN A 349 -22.49 -16.17 -14.25
C ASN A 349 -21.14 -15.49 -14.00
N PHE A 350 -20.16 -16.18 -13.39
CA PHE A 350 -18.87 -15.60 -13.04
C PHE A 350 -18.14 -15.00 -14.24
N GLU A 351 -18.04 -15.76 -15.34
CA GLU A 351 -17.34 -15.29 -16.54
C GLU A 351 -18.06 -14.10 -17.19
N THR A 352 -19.40 -14.11 -17.19
CA THR A 352 -20.21 -12.99 -17.68
C THR A 352 -20.01 -11.74 -16.83
N MET A 353 -20.03 -11.86 -15.50
CA MET A 353 -19.82 -10.73 -14.60
C MET A 353 -18.41 -10.14 -14.74
N ILE A 354 -17.38 -10.98 -14.92
CA ILE A 354 -16.01 -10.52 -15.19
C ILE A 354 -15.97 -9.75 -16.52
N LYS A 355 -16.57 -10.31 -17.58
CA LYS A 355 -16.60 -9.64 -18.89
C LYS A 355 -17.32 -8.30 -18.81
N ASP A 356 -18.43 -8.21 -18.09
CA ASP A 356 -19.17 -6.96 -17.92
C ASP A 356 -18.36 -5.89 -17.16
N ILE A 357 -17.66 -6.28 -16.09
CA ILE A 357 -16.77 -5.37 -15.35
C ILE A 357 -15.61 -4.92 -16.24
N GLN A 358 -14.99 -5.84 -16.97
CA GLN A 358 -13.92 -5.51 -17.91
C GLN A 358 -14.41 -4.58 -19.02
N GLN A 359 -15.58 -4.82 -19.59
CA GLN A 359 -16.18 -3.95 -20.62
C GLN A 359 -16.45 -2.54 -20.07
N LYS A 360 -17.02 -2.42 -18.87
CA LYS A 360 -17.26 -1.11 -18.24
C LYS A 360 -15.96 -0.36 -17.97
N ASN A 361 -14.93 -1.04 -17.45
CA ASN A 361 -13.62 -0.43 -17.21
C ASN A 361 -12.93 -0.05 -18.52
N ASN A 362 -12.98 -0.91 -19.54
CA ASN A 362 -12.44 -0.61 -20.86
C ASN A 362 -13.14 0.60 -21.49
N PHE A 363 -14.47 0.70 -21.37
CA PHE A 363 -15.21 1.87 -21.84
C PHE A 363 -14.78 3.16 -21.13
N ASN A 364 -14.64 3.12 -19.79
CA ASN A 364 -14.15 4.27 -19.03
C ASN A 364 -12.72 4.65 -19.42
N ASN A 365 -11.84 3.67 -19.60
CA ASN A 365 -10.45 3.90 -20.02
C ASN A 365 -10.40 4.52 -21.42
N ILE A 366 -11.18 4.01 -22.37
CA ILE A 366 -11.27 4.58 -23.73
C ILE A 366 -11.78 6.03 -23.66
N LEU A 367 -12.78 6.31 -22.82
CA LEU A 367 -13.32 7.66 -22.67
C LEU A 367 -12.29 8.62 -22.05
N LEU A 368 -11.54 8.18 -21.03
CA LEU A 368 -10.46 8.96 -20.43
C LEU A 368 -9.32 9.19 -21.42
N GLU A 369 -8.95 8.17 -22.20
CA GLU A 369 -7.92 8.28 -23.24
C GLU A 369 -8.35 9.26 -24.33
N GLN A 370 -9.61 9.24 -24.77
CA GLN A 370 -10.14 10.22 -25.71
C GLN A 370 -10.11 11.64 -25.14
N ARG A 371 -10.49 11.83 -23.86
CA ARG A 371 -10.40 13.14 -23.19
C ARG A 371 -8.96 13.62 -23.08
N MET A 372 -8.03 12.72 -22.74
CA MET A 372 -6.61 13.04 -22.65
C MET A 372 -6.04 13.41 -24.02
N GLN A 373 -6.34 12.63 -25.07
CA GLN A 373 -5.93 12.95 -26.43
C GLN A 373 -6.50 14.29 -26.90
N GLN A 374 -7.75 14.60 -26.58
CA GLN A 374 -8.33 15.90 -26.90
C GLN A 374 -7.61 17.04 -26.17
N ALA A 375 -7.38 16.89 -24.86
CA ALA A 375 -6.64 17.89 -24.08
C ALA A 375 -5.21 18.09 -24.61
N SER A 376 -4.51 17.02 -25.01
CA SER A 376 -3.19 17.12 -25.63
C SER A 376 -3.22 17.88 -26.95
N ARG A 377 -4.20 17.60 -27.82
CA ARG A 377 -4.36 18.34 -29.09
C ARG A 377 -4.66 19.81 -28.84
N ASP A 378 -5.50 20.12 -27.85
CA ASP A 378 -5.83 21.50 -27.50
C ASP A 378 -4.58 22.25 -27.01
N VAL A 379 -3.72 21.61 -26.21
CA VAL A 379 -2.42 22.17 -25.78
C VAL A 379 -1.50 22.41 -26.98
N GLU A 380 -1.29 21.40 -27.83
CA GLU A 380 -0.45 21.53 -29.03
C GLU A 380 -0.94 22.66 -29.96
N GLN A 381 -2.27 22.80 -30.11
CA GLN A 381 -2.87 23.86 -30.89
C GLN A 381 -2.63 25.24 -30.28
N ILE A 382 -2.76 25.38 -28.95
CA ILE A 382 -2.50 26.64 -28.24
C ILE A 382 -1.01 27.01 -28.34
N ASP A 383 -0.10 26.05 -28.15
CA ASP A 383 1.34 26.28 -28.27
C ASP A 383 1.72 26.78 -29.68
N ALA A 384 1.18 26.13 -30.73
CA ALA A 384 1.39 26.57 -32.11
C ALA A 384 0.83 27.99 -32.37
N GLN A 385 -0.31 28.34 -31.77
CA GLN A 385 -0.87 29.70 -31.86
C GLN A 385 0.02 30.72 -31.14
N ILE A 386 0.56 30.38 -29.96
CA ILE A 386 1.49 31.23 -29.22
C ILE A 386 2.76 31.48 -30.05
N GLU A 387 3.36 30.45 -30.63
CA GLU A 387 4.55 30.59 -31.49
C GLU A 387 4.28 31.50 -32.72
N GLN A 388 3.12 31.35 -33.36
CA GLN A 388 2.72 32.20 -34.48
C GLN A 388 2.57 33.67 -34.05
N VAL A 389 1.96 33.94 -32.90
CA VAL A 389 1.80 35.32 -32.37
C VAL A 389 3.15 35.93 -32.01
N VAL A 390 4.04 35.19 -31.35
CA VAL A 390 5.39 35.65 -30.99
C VAL A 390 6.18 36.03 -32.24
N THR A 391 6.11 35.19 -33.28
CA THR A 391 6.77 35.42 -34.57
C THR A 391 6.16 36.61 -35.32
N ALA A 392 4.84 36.68 -35.41
CA ALA A 392 4.14 37.76 -36.13
C ALA A 392 4.32 39.14 -35.49
N ALA A 393 4.43 39.20 -34.16
CA ALA A 393 4.63 40.43 -33.41
C ALA A 393 6.12 40.83 -33.25
N ASN A 394 7.07 40.02 -33.76
CA ASN A 394 8.52 40.20 -33.59
C ASN A 394 8.92 40.41 -32.12
N LEU A 395 8.30 39.68 -31.20
CA LEU A 395 8.63 39.76 -29.77
C LEU A 395 9.97 39.05 -29.51
N ASP A 396 10.79 39.61 -28.62
CA ASP A 396 12.05 38.97 -28.21
C ASP A 396 11.75 37.61 -27.54
N PRO A 397 12.20 36.49 -28.12
CA PRO A 397 11.96 35.15 -27.57
C PRO A 397 12.47 34.98 -26.13
N SER A 398 13.54 35.69 -25.75
CA SER A 398 14.10 35.63 -24.40
C SER A 398 13.15 36.26 -23.37
N MET A 399 12.59 37.42 -23.70
CA MET A 399 11.67 38.15 -22.84
C MET A 399 10.31 37.44 -22.71
N VAL A 400 9.80 36.84 -23.79
CA VAL A 400 8.57 36.02 -23.75
C VAL A 400 8.77 34.77 -22.89
N LYS A 401 9.92 34.10 -23.00
CA LYS A 401 10.24 32.93 -22.18
C LYS A 401 10.34 33.30 -20.68
N GLN A 402 10.94 34.44 -20.34
CA GLN A 402 10.97 34.93 -18.96
C GLN A 402 9.58 35.25 -18.42
N MET A 403 8.72 35.89 -19.23
CA MET A 403 7.32 36.16 -18.87
C MET A 403 6.54 34.86 -18.67
N HIS A 404 6.71 33.87 -19.55
CA HIS A 404 6.08 32.55 -19.44
C HIS A 404 6.48 31.84 -18.13
N VAL A 405 7.78 31.82 -17.80
CA VAL A 405 8.27 31.24 -16.54
C VAL A 405 7.66 31.96 -15.33
N SER A 406 7.60 33.29 -15.33
CA SER A 406 7.01 34.05 -14.23
C SER A 406 5.51 33.75 -14.04
N ILE A 407 4.75 33.69 -15.13
CA ILE A 407 3.32 33.32 -15.09
C ILE A 407 3.16 31.88 -14.59
N GLN A 408 3.99 30.96 -15.07
CA GLN A 408 3.91 29.56 -14.66
C GLN A 408 4.24 29.37 -13.17
N THR A 409 5.26 30.04 -12.64
CA THR A 409 5.57 30.01 -11.21
C THR A 409 4.39 30.53 -10.36
N ASN A 410 3.74 31.62 -10.80
CA ASN A 410 2.55 32.14 -10.11
C ASN A 410 1.37 31.17 -10.18
N LEU A 411 1.12 30.55 -11.34
CA LEU A 411 0.05 29.55 -11.50
C LEU A 411 0.30 28.31 -10.64
N VAL A 412 1.53 27.83 -10.57
CA VAL A 412 1.92 26.72 -9.68
C VAL A 412 1.65 27.10 -8.22
N GLY A 413 2.08 28.28 -7.77
CA GLY A 413 1.81 28.73 -6.41
C GLY A 413 0.31 28.90 -6.10
N CYS A 414 -0.49 29.37 -7.06
CA CYS A 414 -1.95 29.41 -6.93
C CYS A 414 -2.55 28.00 -6.83
N ASN A 415 -2.12 27.05 -7.65
CA ASN A 415 -2.59 25.67 -7.63
C ASN A 415 -2.21 24.93 -6.33
N GLU A 416 -1.01 25.17 -5.80
CA GLU A 416 -0.59 24.67 -4.48
C GLU A 416 -1.50 25.23 -3.37
N THR A 417 -1.81 26.53 -3.45
CA THR A 417 -2.73 27.17 -2.49
C THR A 417 -4.14 26.58 -2.59
N ILE A 418 -4.65 26.34 -3.80
CA ILE A 418 -5.96 25.69 -4.03
C ILE A 418 -5.95 24.30 -3.39
N SER A 419 -4.94 23.49 -3.70
CA SER A 419 -4.80 22.12 -3.17
C SER A 419 -4.73 22.12 -1.63
N ALA A 420 -3.97 23.05 -1.03
CA ALA A 420 -3.90 23.21 0.41
C ALA A 420 -5.26 23.59 1.03
N LYS A 421 -6.04 24.44 0.36
CA LYS A 421 -7.37 24.83 0.82
C LYS A 421 -8.42 23.73 0.66
N GLU A 422 -8.36 22.97 -0.42
CA GLU A 422 -9.19 21.77 -0.61
C GLU A 422 -8.90 20.74 0.49
N TYR A 423 -7.63 20.53 0.81
CA TYR A 423 -7.22 19.66 1.92
C TYR A 423 -7.70 20.19 3.28
N ASP A 424 -7.52 21.47 3.57
CA ASP A 424 -8.05 22.10 4.80
C ASP A 424 -9.56 21.90 4.92
N LEU A 425 -10.30 22.03 3.81
CA LEU A 425 -11.75 21.85 3.76
C LEU A 425 -12.14 20.40 4.04
N VAL A 426 -11.46 19.40 3.46
CA VAL A 426 -11.65 17.98 3.77
C VAL A 426 -11.34 17.71 5.25
N ARG A 427 -10.25 18.25 5.77
CA ARG A 427 -9.87 18.10 7.19
C ARG A 427 -10.94 18.67 8.12
N CYS A 428 -11.46 19.86 7.82
CA CYS A 428 -12.52 20.49 8.60
C CYS A 428 -13.84 19.70 8.54
N ARG A 429 -14.22 19.18 7.36
CA ARG A 429 -15.40 18.31 7.20
C ARG A 429 -15.26 17.02 8.01
N LYS A 430 -14.09 16.37 7.98
CA LYS A 430 -13.82 15.17 8.79
C LYS A 430 -13.90 15.49 10.27
N ALA A 431 -13.21 16.53 10.73
CA ALA A 431 -13.26 16.95 12.13
C ALA A 431 -14.68 17.25 12.59
N PHE A 432 -15.49 17.92 11.75
CA PHE A 432 -16.91 18.16 12.03
C PHE A 432 -17.68 16.85 12.18
N ASN A 433 -17.60 15.93 11.22
CA ASN A 433 -18.30 14.63 11.29
C ASN A 433 -17.85 13.80 12.53
N ASP A 434 -16.55 13.76 12.82
CA ASP A 434 -16.03 13.06 14.00
C ASP A 434 -16.54 13.68 15.31
N THR A 435 -16.58 15.02 15.40
CA THR A 435 -17.17 15.71 16.56
C THR A 435 -18.67 15.47 16.68
N LEU A 436 -19.39 15.51 15.56
CA LEU A 436 -20.83 15.25 15.55
C LEU A 436 -21.12 13.85 16.08
N ARG A 437 -20.41 12.83 15.58
CA ARG A 437 -20.56 11.45 16.04
C ARG A 437 -20.24 11.29 17.53
N THR A 438 -19.12 11.84 17.99
CA THR A 438 -18.72 11.73 19.41
C THR A 438 -19.70 12.44 20.35
N TYR A 439 -20.21 13.60 19.97
CA TYR A 439 -21.23 14.29 20.75
C TYR A 439 -22.58 13.58 20.72
N SER A 440 -23.02 13.07 19.56
CA SER A 440 -24.25 12.28 19.45
C SER A 440 -24.19 11.03 20.34
N GLU A 441 -23.09 10.28 20.28
CA GLU A 441 -22.84 9.13 21.17
C GLU A 441 -22.85 9.54 22.65
N LYS A 442 -22.28 10.71 22.98
CA LYS A 442 -22.27 11.20 24.37
C LYS A 442 -23.66 11.62 24.85
N MET A 443 -24.48 12.23 24.00
CA MET A 443 -25.86 12.63 24.32
C MET A 443 -26.75 11.42 24.56
N VAL A 444 -26.63 10.38 23.73
CA VAL A 444 -27.32 9.10 23.94
C VAL A 444 -26.89 8.47 25.27
N ASN A 445 -25.59 8.45 25.58
CA ASN A 445 -25.08 7.96 26.86
C ASN A 445 -25.57 8.77 28.09
N LEU A 446 -25.96 10.04 27.91
CA LEU A 446 -26.53 10.88 28.96
C LEU A 446 -28.06 10.74 29.08
N GLY A 447 -28.68 9.87 28.28
CA GLY A 447 -30.10 9.54 28.34
C GLY A 447 -30.99 10.39 27.43
N ILE A 448 -30.41 11.14 26.48
CA ILE A 448 -31.18 11.86 25.46
C ILE A 448 -31.51 10.86 24.32
N PRO A 449 -32.79 10.68 23.94
CA PRO A 449 -33.17 9.79 22.85
C PRO A 449 -32.52 10.19 21.51
N GLU A 450 -32.14 9.20 20.71
CA GLU A 450 -31.49 9.40 19.40
C GLU A 450 -32.33 10.26 18.46
N GLU A 451 -33.67 10.10 18.48
CA GLU A 451 -34.62 10.91 17.70
C GLU A 451 -34.55 12.42 18.05
N GLU A 452 -34.29 12.77 19.32
CA GLU A 452 -34.12 14.18 19.72
C GLU A 452 -32.76 14.72 19.27
N VAL A 453 -31.71 13.90 19.27
CA VAL A 453 -30.39 14.26 18.77
C VAL A 453 -30.41 14.52 17.25
N GLU A 454 -31.11 13.67 16.49
CA GLU A 454 -31.31 13.85 15.05
C GLU A 454 -32.17 15.08 14.73
N SER A 455 -33.14 15.42 15.59
CA SER A 455 -34.00 16.61 15.42
C SER A 455 -33.26 17.96 15.52
N LEU A 456 -32.02 17.97 16.03
CA LEU A 456 -31.18 19.17 16.13
C LEU A 456 -30.69 19.70 14.77
N GLY A 457 -30.85 18.91 13.69
CA GLY A 457 -30.62 19.36 12.32
C GLY A 457 -29.16 19.40 11.87
N PHE A 458 -28.25 18.77 12.61
CA PHE A 458 -26.87 18.60 12.17
C PHE A 458 -26.77 17.42 11.19
N VAL A 459 -26.25 17.66 10.00
CA VAL A 459 -26.09 16.65 8.95
C VAL A 459 -24.61 16.47 8.65
N GLU A 460 -24.15 15.22 8.59
CA GLU A 460 -22.78 14.89 8.21
C GLU A 460 -22.47 15.37 6.78
N TYR A 461 -21.28 15.91 6.57
CA TYR A 461 -20.83 16.22 5.21
C TYR A 461 -20.51 14.91 4.47
N ALA A 462 -20.99 14.80 3.22
CA ALA A 462 -20.63 13.69 2.34
C ALA A 462 -19.10 13.64 2.13
N GLN A 463 -18.50 12.49 2.41
CA GLN A 463 -17.08 12.25 2.16
C GLN A 463 -16.86 11.97 0.67
N GLU A 464 -16.67 13.01 -0.12
CA GLU A 464 -16.11 12.86 -1.46
C GLU A 464 -14.60 12.63 -1.33
N GLY A 465 -14.15 11.39 -1.52
CA GLY A 465 -12.73 11.05 -1.75
C GLY A 465 -11.83 10.75 -0.55
N ALA A 466 -12.34 10.61 0.68
CA ALA A 466 -11.50 10.32 1.86
C ALA A 466 -11.42 8.82 2.19
N VAL A 467 -10.19 8.28 2.28
CA VAL A 467 -9.90 6.98 2.90
C VAL A 467 -10.29 7.05 4.38
N GLN A 468 -11.09 6.08 4.83
CA GLN A 468 -11.51 5.92 6.23
C GLN A 468 -10.30 5.58 7.13
N CYS A 469 -9.54 6.59 7.56
CA CYS A 469 -8.60 6.44 8.67
C CYS A 469 -9.33 6.64 10.01
N PRO A 470 -9.11 5.78 11.03
CA PRO A 470 -9.74 5.88 12.34
C PRO A 470 -9.57 7.25 12.99
N ALA A 471 -10.51 7.60 13.86
CA ALA A 471 -10.52 8.85 14.61
C ALA A 471 -9.15 9.11 15.27
N GLY A 472 -8.58 10.29 15.02
CA GLY A 472 -7.32 10.75 15.62
C GLY A 472 -6.09 10.74 14.72
N PHE A 473 -6.12 10.13 13.53
CA PHE A 473 -5.00 10.21 12.58
C PHE A 473 -5.40 10.91 11.29
N VAL A 474 -4.74 12.05 11.04
CA VAL A 474 -4.65 12.67 9.72
C VAL A 474 -3.39 12.11 9.08
N GLY A 475 -3.51 10.94 8.45
CA GLY A 475 -2.43 10.39 7.64
C GLY A 475 -2.21 11.30 6.44
N THR A 476 -1.04 11.92 6.36
CA THR A 476 -0.55 12.55 5.13
C THR A 476 -0.43 11.46 4.06
N THR A 477 -1.29 11.47 3.06
CA THR A 477 -1.02 10.70 1.84
C THR A 477 0.21 11.31 1.17
N PRO A 478 1.24 10.52 0.83
CA PRO A 478 2.30 11.00 -0.05
C PRO A 478 1.68 11.23 -1.42
N LEU A 479 1.78 12.47 -1.91
CA LEU A 479 1.58 12.81 -3.31
C LEU A 479 2.53 11.94 -4.14
N GLN A 480 1.97 11.16 -5.06
CA GLN A 480 2.71 10.43 -6.08
C GLN A 480 2.57 11.15 -7.41
#